data_AF-A0A1L2YZF8-F1
#
_entry.id   AF-A0A1L2YZF8-F1
#
_cell.length_a   1.000
_cell.length_b   1.000
_cell.length_c   1.000
_cell.angle_alpha   90.00
_cell.angle_beta   90.00
_cell.angle_gamma   90.00
#
_symmetry.space_group_name_H-M   'P 1'
#
loop_
_entity.id
_entity.type
_entity.pdbx_description
1 polymer ?
#
loop_
_entity_poly.entity_id
_entity_poly.type
_entity_poly.pdbx_seq_one_letter_code
_entity_poly.pdbx_strand_id
1 'polypeptide(L)'
;LASAYSHELPHYGLDAGLTNYAAAYCTGLLLARRVLKTLEMDDEYEGNVEATGEDYSVEPTESRRPFRALLDVGLVRTTTGNRVFGALKGALDGGLDIPHSEKRFAGFKKDDKQLDAELHRNYIFGGHVASYMKTLMEDEPEKYHSQFSE
;
A
#
# COMPACT_ATOMS: atom_id res chain seq x y z
N LEU A 1 10.42 9.67 14.67
CA LEU A 1 11.12 10.01 13.41
C LEU A 1 10.16 10.64 12.41
N ALA A 2 9.05 10.00 12.04
CA ALA A 2 7.93 10.65 11.34
C ALA A 2 6.59 9.94 11.65
N SER A 3 5.48 10.53 11.23
CA SER A 3 4.13 9.92 11.26
C SER A 3 3.41 10.24 9.95
N ALA A 4 2.46 9.40 9.56
CA ALA A 4 1.52 9.67 8.47
C ALA A 4 0.14 9.10 8.81
N TYR A 5 -0.91 9.79 8.40
CA TYR A 5 -2.30 9.45 8.69
C TYR A 5 -3.16 9.57 7.44
N SER A 6 -4.07 8.62 7.20
CA SER A 6 -4.91 8.66 6.00
C SER A 6 -5.78 9.92 5.87
N HIS A 7 -6.11 10.60 6.98
CA HIS A 7 -6.88 11.85 6.95
C HIS A 7 -6.11 13.04 6.36
N GLU A 8 -4.80 12.91 6.12
CA GLU A 8 -4.00 13.93 5.43
C GLU A 8 -3.85 13.65 3.92
N LEU A 9 -4.28 12.47 3.44
CA LEU A 9 -4.26 12.10 2.03
C LEU A 9 -5.09 13.02 1.10
N PRO A 10 -6.16 13.71 1.56
CA PRO A 10 -6.82 14.74 0.75
C PRO A 10 -5.88 15.85 0.29
N HIS A 11 -4.82 16.17 1.04
CA HIS A 11 -3.80 17.14 0.60
C HIS A 11 -3.01 16.69 -0.64
N TYR A 12 -3.10 15.41 -0.99
CA TYR A 12 -2.44 14.79 -2.13
C TYR A 12 -3.45 14.31 -3.20
N GLY A 13 -4.72 14.68 -3.08
CA GLY A 13 -5.76 14.41 -4.07
C GLY A 13 -6.53 13.10 -3.88
N LEU A 14 -6.42 12.44 -2.71
CA LEU A 14 -7.28 11.32 -2.35
C LEU A 14 -8.34 11.77 -1.33
N ASP A 15 -9.54 12.09 -1.82
CA ASP A 15 -10.59 12.71 -1.00
C ASP A 15 -11.57 11.70 -0.35
N ALA A 16 -11.69 10.49 -0.92
CA ALA A 16 -12.63 9.47 -0.46
C ALA A 16 -11.94 8.11 -0.22
N GLY A 17 -12.61 7.23 0.53
CA GLY A 17 -12.13 5.86 0.74
C GLY A 17 -10.86 5.75 1.58
N LEU A 18 -10.64 6.67 2.53
CA LEU A 18 -9.39 6.82 3.31
C LEU A 18 -9.00 5.63 4.21
N THR A 19 -9.77 4.55 4.21
CA THR A 19 -9.52 3.35 5.03
C THR A 19 -9.40 2.06 4.23
N ASN A 20 -9.45 2.14 2.90
CA ASN A 20 -9.30 1.01 1.98
C ASN A 20 -7.82 0.61 1.78
N TYR A 21 -7.57 -0.41 0.96
CA TYR A 21 -6.21 -0.90 0.68
C TYR A 21 -5.33 0.17 0.00
N ALA A 22 -5.88 0.93 -0.94
CA ALA A 22 -5.19 2.00 -1.64
C ALA A 22 -4.75 3.13 -0.69
N ALA A 23 -5.63 3.58 0.19
CA ALA A 23 -5.32 4.59 1.20
C ALA A 23 -4.25 4.11 2.19
N ALA A 24 -4.28 2.83 2.58
CA ALA A 24 -3.24 2.24 3.42
C ALA A 24 -1.88 2.24 2.69
N TYR A 25 -1.85 1.86 1.41
CA TYR A 25 -0.66 1.95 0.57
C TYR A 25 -0.12 3.38 0.49
N CYS A 26 -0.96 4.36 0.14
CA CYS A 26 -0.55 5.77 0.08
C CYS A 26 -0.02 6.29 1.42
N THR A 27 -0.61 5.88 2.54
CA THR A 27 -0.14 6.25 3.88
C THR A 27 1.23 5.66 4.20
N GLY A 28 1.46 4.40 3.84
CA GLY A 28 2.76 3.74 3.99
C GLY A 28 3.85 4.41 3.14
N LEU A 29 3.51 4.75 1.89
CA LEU A 29 4.39 5.48 0.97
C LEU A 29 4.74 6.86 1.53
N LEU A 30 3.74 7.62 1.98
CA LEU A 30 3.94 8.94 2.59
C LEU A 30 4.83 8.86 3.83
N LEU A 31 4.62 7.87 4.70
CA LEU A 31 5.46 7.64 5.87
C LEU A 31 6.92 7.38 5.45
N ALA A 32 7.14 6.48 4.49
CA ALA A 32 8.48 6.15 4.00
C ALA A 32 9.21 7.39 3.47
N ARG A 33 8.56 8.17 2.59
CA ARG A 33 9.16 9.40 2.05
C ARG A 33 9.47 10.42 3.14
N ARG A 34 8.60 10.59 4.15
CA ARG A 34 8.86 11.48 5.30
C ARG A 34 10.05 11.02 6.13
N VAL A 35 10.16 9.72 6.41
CA VAL A 35 11.29 9.15 7.17
C VAL A 35 12.59 9.37 6.40
N LEU A 36 12.64 9.00 5.11
CA LEU A 36 13.84 9.15 4.31
C LEU A 36 14.25 10.61 4.12
N LYS A 37 13.28 11.52 3.95
CA LYS A 37 13.56 12.97 3.89
C LYS A 37 14.18 13.47 5.19
N THR A 38 13.67 13.02 6.33
CA THR A 38 14.19 13.40 7.65
C THR A 38 15.62 12.90 7.88
N LEU A 39 16.00 11.81 7.22
CA LEU A 39 17.34 11.20 7.33
C LEU A 39 18.29 11.58 6.19
N GLU A 40 17.83 12.46 5.29
CA GLU A 40 18.55 12.89 4.08
C GLU A 40 19.00 11.69 3.23
N MET A 41 18.06 10.77 2.98
CA MET A 41 18.23 9.52 2.23
C MET A 41 17.21 9.39 1.09
N ASP A 42 16.36 10.40 0.90
CA ASP A 42 15.25 10.37 -0.05
C ASP A 42 15.70 10.29 -1.52
N ASP A 43 16.81 10.95 -1.86
CA ASP A 43 17.39 10.91 -3.21
C ASP A 43 18.18 9.61 -3.47
N GLU A 44 18.78 9.03 -2.42
CA GLU A 44 19.56 7.78 -2.53
C GLU A 44 18.64 6.56 -2.65
N TYR A 45 17.51 6.61 -1.96
CA TYR A 45 16.53 5.53 -1.89
C TYR A 45 15.17 6.03 -2.38
N GLU A 46 15.03 6.22 -3.68
CA GLU A 46 13.77 6.68 -4.31
C GLU A 46 12.63 5.66 -4.20
N GLY A 47 12.97 4.38 -4.13
CA GLY A 47 12.00 3.28 -4.05
C GLY A 47 11.52 2.80 -5.42
N ASN A 48 10.30 2.24 -5.47
CA ASN A 48 9.62 1.81 -6.70
C ASN A 48 8.60 2.87 -7.15
N VAL A 49 8.99 3.70 -8.11
CA VAL A 49 8.20 4.86 -8.57
C VAL A 49 6.93 4.45 -9.34
N GLU A 50 6.92 3.27 -9.98
CA GLU A 50 5.83 2.86 -10.88
C GLU A 50 4.69 2.10 -10.18
N ALA A 51 4.89 1.68 -8.93
CA ALA A 51 3.94 0.85 -8.17
C ALA A 51 3.47 -0.37 -9.00
N THR A 52 4.41 -1.15 -9.52
CA THR A 52 4.17 -2.27 -10.46
C THR A 52 3.29 -3.38 -9.89
N GLY A 53 3.15 -3.45 -8.56
CA GLY A 53 2.44 -4.54 -7.86
C GLY A 53 3.32 -5.76 -7.58
N GLU A 54 4.53 -5.80 -8.13
CA GLU A 54 5.52 -6.83 -7.83
C GLU A 54 6.09 -6.68 -6.42
N ASP A 55 6.73 -7.73 -5.91
CA ASP A 55 7.50 -7.64 -4.67
C ASP A 55 8.66 -6.65 -4.83
N TYR A 56 8.96 -5.87 -3.80
CA TYR A 56 10.05 -4.90 -3.85
C TYR A 56 10.81 -4.87 -2.54
N SER A 57 12.12 -5.07 -2.64
CA SER A 57 13.07 -4.88 -1.55
C SER A 57 14.12 -3.87 -2.01
N VAL A 58 14.36 -2.87 -1.17
CA VAL A 58 15.41 -1.90 -1.43
C VAL A 58 16.78 -2.55 -1.25
N GLU A 59 17.63 -2.42 -2.25
CA GLU A 59 19.00 -2.95 -2.21
C GLU A 59 19.97 -1.90 -1.65
N PRO A 60 20.99 -2.30 -0.87
CA PRO A 60 21.94 -1.36 -0.31
C PRO A 60 22.84 -0.75 -1.38
N THR A 61 23.04 0.56 -1.29
CA THR A 61 24.06 1.29 -2.04
C THR A 61 25.45 1.11 -1.41
N GLU A 62 26.49 1.63 -2.06
CA GLU A 62 27.87 1.60 -1.55
C GLU A 62 28.11 2.54 -0.36
N SER A 63 27.33 3.62 -0.26
CA SER A 63 27.52 4.70 0.73
C SER A 63 26.86 4.41 2.07
N ARG A 64 25.52 4.33 2.10
CA ARG A 64 24.74 4.18 3.33
C ARG A 64 23.78 3.02 3.15
N ARG A 65 23.60 2.18 4.15
CA ARG A 65 22.56 1.13 4.11
C ARG A 65 21.16 1.76 4.20
N PRO A 66 20.13 1.14 3.60
CA PRO A 66 18.76 1.65 3.65
C PRO A 66 18.25 1.67 5.08
N PHE A 67 17.29 2.57 5.37
CA PHE A 67 16.70 2.62 6.69
C PHE A 67 15.87 1.38 6.95
N ARG A 68 16.28 0.59 7.95
CA ARG A 68 15.62 -0.65 8.31
C ARG A 68 14.55 -0.44 9.38
N ALA A 69 13.34 -0.92 9.12
CA ALA A 69 12.23 -0.94 10.06
C ALA A 69 11.65 -2.35 10.20
N LEU A 70 10.87 -2.57 11.26
CA LEU A 70 10.13 -3.82 11.49
C LEU A 70 8.64 -3.51 11.47
N LEU A 71 7.87 -4.33 10.78
CA LEU A 71 6.41 -4.23 10.80
C LEU A 71 5.88 -4.70 12.16
N ASP A 72 5.19 -3.82 12.85
CA ASP A 72 4.37 -4.16 14.02
C ASP A 72 2.89 -4.13 13.63
N VAL A 73 2.23 -5.28 13.70
CA VAL A 73 0.79 -5.41 13.39
C VAL A 73 -0.09 -5.32 14.65
N GLY A 74 0.51 -5.20 15.83
CA GLY A 74 -0.17 -5.26 17.11
C GLY A 74 -1.00 -6.54 17.27
N LEU A 75 -2.28 -6.38 17.59
CA LEU A 75 -3.23 -7.48 17.78
C LEU A 75 -3.98 -7.88 16.49
N VAL A 76 -3.64 -7.27 15.35
CA VAL A 76 -4.31 -7.57 14.08
C VAL A 76 -3.95 -8.97 13.61
N ARG A 77 -4.97 -9.77 13.25
CA ARG A 77 -4.75 -11.09 12.65
C ARG A 77 -4.08 -10.96 11.29
N THR A 78 -2.99 -11.70 11.08
CA THR A 78 -2.22 -11.69 9.82
C THR A 78 -2.90 -12.50 8.72
N THR A 79 -3.85 -11.90 8.02
CA THR A 79 -4.55 -12.47 6.86
C THR A 79 -4.00 -11.93 5.55
N THR A 80 -3.98 -12.76 4.51
CA THR A 80 -3.59 -12.33 3.15
C THR A 80 -4.59 -11.28 2.64
N GLY A 81 -4.08 -10.18 2.08
CA GLY A 81 -4.90 -9.05 1.60
C GLY A 81 -5.34 -8.06 2.67
N ASN A 82 -4.89 -8.20 3.93
CA ASN A 82 -5.18 -7.21 4.96
C ASN A 82 -4.52 -5.86 4.61
N ARG A 83 -5.22 -4.74 4.82
CA ARG A 83 -4.73 -3.38 4.55
C ARG A 83 -3.45 -3.00 5.29
N VAL A 84 -3.15 -3.63 6.44
CA VAL A 84 -1.84 -3.45 7.13
C VAL A 84 -0.68 -3.83 6.20
N PHE A 85 -0.87 -4.87 5.37
CA PHE A 85 0.12 -5.24 4.36
C PHE A 85 0.10 -4.31 3.13
N GLY A 86 -0.99 -3.58 2.88
CA GLY A 86 -0.99 -2.47 1.93
C GLY A 86 -0.09 -1.32 2.41
N ALA A 87 -0.18 -0.95 3.69
CA ALA A 87 0.74 0.02 4.29
C ALA A 87 2.19 -0.45 4.30
N LEU A 88 2.44 -1.73 4.60
CA LEU A 88 3.76 -2.35 4.41
C LEU A 88 4.25 -2.16 2.98
N LYS A 89 3.42 -2.50 1.99
CA LYS A 89 3.79 -2.41 0.57
C LYS A 89 4.12 -0.97 0.15
N GLY A 90 3.32 0.00 0.58
CA GLY A 90 3.62 1.41 0.33
C GLY A 90 4.94 1.86 0.97
N ALA A 91 5.24 1.37 2.18
CA ALA A 91 6.50 1.70 2.84
C ALA A 91 7.73 1.09 2.14
N LEU A 92 7.59 -0.14 1.63
CA LEU A 92 8.61 -0.80 0.82
C LEU A 92 8.86 -0.03 -0.48
N ASP A 93 7.79 0.25 -1.23
CA ASP A 93 7.88 1.01 -2.49
C ASP A 93 8.37 2.44 -2.26
N GLY A 94 8.24 2.99 -1.05
CA GLY A 94 8.81 4.27 -0.69
C GLY A 94 10.30 4.27 -0.35
N GLY A 95 10.95 3.10 -0.31
CA GLY A 95 12.39 2.93 -0.12
C GLY A 95 12.83 2.47 1.28
N LEU A 96 11.91 2.04 2.16
CA LEU A 96 12.30 1.46 3.46
C LEU A 96 12.69 -0.01 3.34
N ASP A 97 13.73 -0.43 4.06
CA ASP A 97 14.06 -1.84 4.24
C ASP A 97 13.18 -2.41 5.36
N ILE A 98 12.16 -3.19 5.00
CA ILE A 98 11.33 -3.90 5.98
C ILE A 98 11.39 -5.38 5.64
N PRO A 99 11.93 -6.26 6.50
CA PRO A 99 11.93 -7.70 6.24
C PRO A 99 10.50 -8.22 6.06
N HIS A 100 10.22 -8.81 4.89
CA HIS A 100 8.86 -9.24 4.51
C HIS A 100 8.86 -10.49 3.62
N SER A 101 7.64 -10.93 3.28
CA SER A 101 7.38 -11.93 2.25
C SER A 101 6.07 -11.58 1.55
N GLU A 102 6.02 -11.76 0.24
CA GLU A 102 4.84 -11.48 -0.60
C GLU A 102 3.58 -12.30 -0.24
N LYS A 103 3.71 -13.35 0.57
CA LYS A 103 2.64 -14.31 0.94
C LYS A 103 1.38 -13.69 1.58
N ARG A 104 1.49 -12.44 2.05
CA ARG A 104 0.40 -11.70 2.71
C ARG A 104 -0.16 -10.55 1.89
N PHE A 105 0.43 -10.22 0.74
CA PHE A 105 -0.11 -9.19 -0.13
C PHE A 105 -1.42 -9.62 -0.79
N ALA A 106 -2.22 -8.62 -1.19
CA ALA A 106 -3.40 -8.88 -2.01
C ALA A 106 -2.94 -9.46 -3.35
N GLY A 107 -3.62 -10.50 -3.83
CA GLY A 107 -3.24 -11.20 -5.07
C GLY A 107 -2.31 -12.40 -4.88
N PHE A 108 -1.81 -12.69 -3.67
CA PHE A 108 -1.06 -13.92 -3.43
C PHE A 108 -1.96 -15.16 -3.47
N LYS A 109 -1.67 -16.09 -4.40
CA LYS A 109 -2.39 -17.36 -4.57
C LYS A 109 -1.66 -18.45 -3.78
N LYS A 110 -2.32 -19.00 -2.75
CA LYS A 110 -1.71 -20.01 -1.87
C LYS A 110 -1.40 -21.32 -2.58
N ASP A 111 -2.25 -21.71 -3.52
CA ASP A 111 -2.13 -22.97 -4.26
C ASP A 111 -0.93 -22.91 -5.22
N ASP A 112 -0.80 -21.80 -5.95
CA ASP A 112 0.30 -21.55 -6.88
C ASP A 112 1.59 -21.06 -6.19
N LYS A 113 1.48 -20.65 -4.92
CA LYS A 113 2.54 -20.04 -4.10
C LYS A 113 3.21 -18.83 -4.79
N GLN A 114 2.42 -18.06 -5.52
CA GLN A 114 2.90 -16.93 -6.31
C GLN A 114 2.02 -15.70 -6.10
N LEU A 115 2.65 -14.52 -6.11
CA LEU A 115 1.97 -13.25 -6.18
C LEU A 115 1.52 -12.94 -7.61
N ASP A 116 0.23 -12.67 -7.79
CA ASP A 116 -0.32 -12.09 -9.00
C ASP A 116 -0.13 -10.56 -8.96
N ALA A 117 0.94 -10.08 -9.60
CA ALA A 117 1.33 -8.66 -9.57
C ALA A 117 0.27 -7.74 -10.19
N GLU A 118 -0.40 -8.18 -11.26
CA GLU A 118 -1.48 -7.41 -11.89
C GLU A 118 -2.68 -7.24 -10.95
N LEU A 119 -3.08 -8.32 -10.28
CA LEU A 119 -4.14 -8.26 -9.29
C LEU A 119 -3.72 -7.41 -8.07
N HIS A 120 -2.48 -7.54 -7.61
CA HIS A 120 -1.98 -6.72 -6.51
C HIS A 120 -1.98 -5.23 -6.87
N ARG A 121 -1.49 -4.89 -8.07
CA ARG A 121 -1.54 -3.53 -8.63
C ARG A 121 -2.98 -3.03 -8.71
N ASN A 122 -3.92 -3.85 -9.15
CA ASN A 122 -5.34 -3.51 -9.17
C ASN A 122 -5.87 -3.17 -7.75
N TYR A 123 -5.38 -3.84 -6.70
CA TYR A 123 -5.71 -3.48 -5.31
C TYR A 123 -5.07 -2.16 -4.86
N ILE A 124 -3.81 -1.92 -5.23
CA ILE A 124 -3.08 -0.67 -4.92
C ILE A 124 -3.83 0.54 -5.49
N PHE A 125 -4.31 0.45 -6.73
CA PHE A 125 -5.06 1.53 -7.38
C PHE A 125 -6.57 1.53 -7.09
N GLY A 126 -7.03 0.73 -6.12
CA GLY A 126 -8.44 0.72 -5.71
C GLY A 126 -9.40 0.13 -6.75
N GLY A 127 -8.91 -0.61 -7.75
CA GLY A 127 -9.75 -1.16 -8.80
C GLY A 127 -10.75 -2.22 -8.32
N HIS A 128 -10.49 -2.90 -7.19
CA HIS A 128 -11.50 -3.73 -6.52
C HIS A 128 -12.72 -2.91 -6.05
N VAL A 129 -12.51 -1.69 -5.56
CA VAL A 129 -13.60 -0.77 -5.20
C VAL A 129 -14.31 -0.31 -6.47
N ALA A 130 -13.56 0.11 -7.49
CA ALA A 130 -14.13 0.56 -8.76
C ALA A 130 -14.97 -0.52 -9.46
N SER A 131 -14.51 -1.78 -9.46
CA SER A 131 -15.28 -2.91 -10.00
C SER A 131 -16.56 -3.14 -9.21
N TYR A 132 -16.49 -3.10 -7.87
CA TYR A 132 -17.69 -3.27 -7.03
C TYR A 132 -18.70 -2.12 -7.22
N MET A 133 -18.22 -0.89 -7.36
CA MET A 133 -19.04 0.27 -7.71
C MET A 133 -19.79 0.06 -9.03
N LYS A 134 -19.09 -0.41 -10.08
CA LYS A 134 -19.71 -0.70 -11.39
C LYS A 134 -20.79 -1.78 -11.29
N THR A 135 -20.50 -2.88 -10.62
CA THR A 135 -21.49 -3.95 -10.40
C THR A 135 -22.72 -3.44 -9.67
N LEU A 136 -22.55 -2.65 -8.60
CA LEU A 136 -23.70 -2.10 -7.87
C LEU A 136 -24.49 -1.07 -8.68
N MET A 137 -23.84 -0.26 -9.52
CA MET A 137 -24.53 0.67 -10.41
C MET A 137 -25.43 -0.04 -11.44
N GLU A 138 -25.01 -1.21 -11.92
CA GLU A 138 -25.74 -1.98 -12.93
C GLU A 138 -26.84 -2.85 -12.29
N ASP A 139 -26.50 -3.58 -11.23
CA ASP A 139 -27.36 -4.62 -10.65
C ASP A 139 -28.26 -4.11 -9.51
N GLU A 140 -27.75 -3.19 -8.68
CA GLU A 140 -28.41 -2.75 -7.44
C GLU A 140 -28.23 -1.23 -7.16
N PRO A 141 -28.78 -0.32 -8.00
CA PRO A 141 -28.51 1.12 -7.92
C PRO A 141 -28.81 1.76 -6.55
N GLU A 142 -29.82 1.28 -5.84
CA GLU A 142 -30.15 1.75 -4.48
C GLU A 142 -29.03 1.45 -3.47
N LYS A 143 -28.39 0.27 -3.59
CA LYS A 143 -27.23 -0.08 -2.77
C LYS A 143 -26.01 0.75 -3.14
N TYR A 144 -25.81 1.05 -4.43
CA TYR A 144 -24.76 1.95 -4.86
C TYR A 144 -24.89 3.33 -4.21
N HIS A 145 -26.09 3.93 -4.29
CA HIS A 145 -26.34 5.26 -3.72
C HIS A 145 -26.19 5.29 -2.20
N SER A 146 -26.55 4.22 -1.49
CA SER A 146 -26.35 4.18 -0.03
C SER A 146 -24.89 3.99 0.36
N GLN A 147 -24.17 3.06 -0.28
CA GLN A 147 -22.79 2.71 0.09
C GLN A 147 -21.74 3.73 -0.36
N PHE A 148 -21.94 4.38 -1.51
CA PHE A 148 -21.02 5.37 -2.09
C PHE A 148 -21.64 6.76 -2.14
N SER A 149 -22.33 7.13 -1.06
CA SER A 149 -22.98 8.44 -0.91
C SER A 149 -22.02 9.58 -0.56
N GLU A 150 -20.83 9.24 -0.06
CA GLU A 150 -19.74 10.17 0.29
C GLU A 150 -18.73 10.38 -0.84
#